data_AF-N2ITW9-F1
#
_entry.id   AF-N2ITW9-F1
#
_cell.length_a   1.000
_cell.length_b   1.000
_cell.length_c   1.000
_cell.angle_alpha   90.00
_cell.angle_beta   90.00
_cell.angle_gamma   90.00
#
_symmetry.space_group_name_H-M   'P 1'
#
loop_
_entity.id
_entity.type
_entity.pdbx_description
1 polymer ?
#
loop_
_entity_poly.entity_id
_entity_poly.type
_entity_poly.pdbx_seq_one_letter_code
_entity_poly.pdbx_strand_id
1 'polypeptide(L)'
;MPAIPRFLPHNITVPGYDAYQVRIVRGDYEYSATFAWSRFISKEKALRAAVNWRDQMLAKLPNAGNGRGSFRTFPMAHKRSVGRVGITRYLKKDRRRLGCPVYLVYGVNWTDSQGRSRVKQFQVGRMGTFEWHQELHASLTAEAFRTEWEFCRSTGQVFEPDPYHRWKEVELYPFLPATDQGN
;
A
#
# COMPACT_ATOMS: atom_id res chain seq x y z
N MET A 1 27.83 -8.25 -20.05
CA MET A 1 27.55 -7.00 -19.30
C MET A 1 26.26 -7.20 -18.53
N PRO A 2 26.23 -7.07 -17.19
CA PRO A 2 24.97 -7.22 -16.46
C PRO A 2 24.11 -5.98 -16.69
N ALA A 3 22.85 -6.22 -17.04
CA ALA A 3 21.87 -5.20 -17.35
C ALA A 3 21.60 -4.32 -16.12
N ILE A 4 21.76 -3.00 -16.28
CA ILE A 4 21.22 -2.02 -15.34
C ILE A 4 19.70 -2.27 -15.30
N PRO A 5 19.06 -2.43 -14.12
CA PRO A 5 17.61 -2.58 -14.05
C PRO A 5 16.97 -1.44 -14.83
N ARG A 6 16.07 -1.77 -15.78
CA ARG A 6 15.50 -0.82 -16.75
C ARG A 6 14.86 0.43 -16.13
N PHE A 7 14.60 0.44 -14.82
CA PHE A 7 14.19 1.61 -14.05
C PHE A 7 14.80 1.56 -12.64
N LEU A 8 15.45 2.65 -12.20
CA LEU A 8 15.89 2.80 -10.82
C LEU A 8 14.69 3.17 -9.92
N PRO A 9 14.71 2.77 -8.63
CA PRO A 9 13.68 3.16 -7.69
C PRO A 9 13.58 4.68 -7.54
N HIS A 10 12.38 5.19 -7.17
CA HIS A 10 12.18 6.62 -6.96
C HIS A 10 13.18 7.20 -5.94
N ASN A 11 13.55 8.47 -6.13
CA ASN A 11 14.59 9.19 -5.39
C ASN A 11 16.02 8.65 -5.58
N ILE A 12 16.24 7.66 -6.45
CA ILE A 12 17.58 7.10 -6.71
C ILE A 12 17.98 7.39 -8.16
N THR A 13 19.14 7.98 -8.34
CA THR A 13 19.77 8.26 -9.64
C THR A 13 21.21 7.72 -9.64
N VAL A 14 21.80 7.61 -10.83
CA VAL A 14 23.24 7.35 -10.97
C VAL A 14 23.87 8.64 -11.48
N PRO A 15 24.47 9.49 -10.62
CA PRO A 15 25.32 10.56 -11.12
C PRO A 15 26.49 9.92 -11.87
N GLY A 16 27.11 10.62 -12.82
CA GLY A 16 28.13 10.05 -13.72
C GLY A 16 29.40 9.44 -13.10
N TYR A 17 29.43 9.25 -11.77
CA TYR A 17 30.46 8.58 -11.00
C TYR A 17 29.85 7.33 -10.38
N ASP A 18 30.27 6.14 -10.82
CA ASP A 18 30.02 4.77 -10.30
C ASP A 18 29.41 4.66 -8.89
N ALA A 19 28.17 5.14 -8.73
CA ALA A 19 27.51 5.32 -7.45
C ALA A 19 26.01 5.47 -7.66
N TYR A 20 25.24 5.15 -6.63
CA TYR A 20 23.86 5.60 -6.53
C TYR A 20 23.79 6.86 -5.70
N GLN A 21 23.05 7.86 -6.17
CA GLN A 21 22.69 9.02 -5.38
C GLN A 21 21.22 8.91 -4.99
N VAL A 22 20.95 9.07 -3.70
CA VAL A 22 19.60 9.20 -3.18
C VAL A 22 19.35 10.67 -2.91
N ARG A 23 18.28 11.25 -3.46
CA ARG A 23 17.85 12.62 -3.16
C ARG A 23 16.35 12.67 -2.87
N ILE A 24 16.01 13.08 -1.66
CA ILE A 24 14.64 13.23 -1.16
C ILE A 24 14.43 14.70 -0.82
N VAL A 25 13.43 15.32 -1.44
CA VAL A 25 12.98 16.68 -1.13
C VAL A 25 11.48 16.62 -0.86
N ARG A 26 11.05 17.00 0.34
CA ARG A 26 9.63 17.00 0.73
C ARG A 26 9.35 18.14 1.72
N GLY A 27 8.64 19.17 1.26
CA GLY A 27 8.46 20.39 2.06
C GLY A 27 9.82 21.02 2.36
N ASP A 28 10.05 21.34 3.64
CA ASP A 28 11.32 21.92 4.11
C ASP A 28 12.40 20.87 4.42
N TYR A 29 12.13 19.59 4.18
CA TYR A 29 13.08 18.52 4.43
C TYR A 29 13.81 18.10 3.16
N GLU A 30 15.14 18.17 3.19
CA GLU A 30 16.04 17.64 2.15
C GLU A 30 17.01 16.61 2.75
N TYR A 31 17.01 15.40 2.18
CA TYR A 31 17.98 14.35 2.49
C TYR A 31 18.69 13.94 1.21
N SER A 32 20.02 13.90 1.25
CA SER A 32 20.84 13.43 0.14
C SER A 32 21.97 12.56 0.65
N ALA A 33 22.24 11.45 -0.04
CA ALA A 33 23.37 10.57 0.25
C ALA A 33 23.85 9.87 -1.02
N THR A 34 25.13 9.50 -1.03
CA THR A 34 25.77 8.82 -2.17
C THR A 34 26.35 7.49 -1.74
N PHE A 35 26.11 6.46 -2.54
CA PHE A 35 26.47 5.07 -2.32
C PHE A 35 27.38 4.61 -3.46
N ALA A 36 28.67 4.91 -3.33
CA ALA A 36 29.69 4.53 -4.31
C ALA A 36 29.80 3.01 -4.44
N TRP A 37 29.79 2.49 -5.66
CA TRP A 37 29.86 1.05 -5.91
C TRP A 37 31.12 0.43 -5.31
N SER A 38 32.26 1.13 -5.32
CA SER A 38 33.52 0.66 -4.75
C SER A 38 33.48 0.44 -3.23
N ARG A 39 32.60 1.14 -2.51
CA ARG A 39 32.42 0.96 -1.06
C ARG A 39 31.58 -0.27 -0.71
N PHE A 40 30.92 -0.87 -1.70
CA PHE A 40 30.10 -2.06 -1.52
C PHE A 40 30.65 -3.19 -2.39
N ILE A 41 30.51 -4.42 -1.94
CA ILE A 41 31.08 -5.58 -2.67
C ILE A 41 30.51 -5.70 -4.10
N SER A 42 29.29 -5.18 -4.35
CA SER A 42 28.69 -5.16 -5.69
C SER A 42 27.70 -4.00 -5.88
N LYS A 43 27.36 -3.71 -7.15
CA LYS A 43 26.32 -2.74 -7.54
C LYS A 43 24.98 -3.06 -6.89
N GLU A 44 24.61 -4.34 -6.79
CA GLU A 44 23.35 -4.78 -6.19
C GLU A 44 23.35 -4.55 -4.68
N LYS A 45 24.49 -4.69 -4.00
CA LYS A 45 24.61 -4.35 -2.57
C LYS A 45 24.56 -2.83 -2.36
N ALA A 46 25.22 -2.05 -3.19
CA ALA A 46 25.12 -0.58 -3.15
C ALA A 46 23.68 -0.11 -3.38
N LEU A 47 22.96 -0.70 -4.34
CA LEU A 47 21.56 -0.37 -4.61
C LEU A 47 20.65 -0.72 -3.42
N ARG A 48 20.83 -1.91 -2.82
CA ARG A 48 20.09 -2.30 -1.61
C ARG A 48 20.34 -1.34 -0.45
N ALA A 49 21.58 -0.94 -0.23
CA ALA A 49 21.92 0.04 0.80
C ALA A 49 21.27 1.41 0.54
N ALA A 50 21.28 1.87 -0.72
CA ALA A 50 20.63 3.11 -1.13
C ALA A 50 19.10 3.06 -0.92
N VAL A 51 18.45 1.95 -1.29
CA VAL A 51 17.01 1.73 -1.07
C VAL A 51 16.69 1.71 0.42
N ASN A 52 17.43 0.95 1.24
CA ASN A 52 17.19 0.88 2.68
C ASN A 52 17.33 2.25 3.35
N TRP A 53 18.37 3.01 3.00
CA TRP A 53 18.58 4.35 3.54
C TRP A 53 17.47 5.31 3.10
N ARG A 54 17.07 5.27 1.82
CA ARG A 54 15.93 6.04 1.31
C ARG A 54 14.66 5.77 2.11
N ASP A 55 14.33 4.50 2.33
CA ASP A 55 13.12 4.08 3.03
C ASP A 55 13.13 4.54 4.49
N GLN A 56 14.28 4.45 5.16
CA GLN A 56 14.46 4.98 6.51
C GLN A 56 14.26 6.50 6.58
N MET A 57 14.75 7.25 5.59
CA MET A 57 14.57 8.71 5.56
C MET A 57 13.13 9.09 5.22
N LEU A 58 12.48 8.39 4.28
CA LEU A 58 11.07 8.63 3.94
C LEU A 58 10.12 8.31 5.09
N ALA A 59 10.44 7.31 5.91
CA ALA A 59 9.67 6.95 7.10
C ALA A 59 9.71 8.04 8.20
N LYS A 60 10.74 8.89 8.23
CA LYS A 60 10.85 10.01 9.18
C LYS A 60 10.06 11.24 8.75
N LEU A 61 9.65 11.29 7.48
CA LEU A 61 9.01 12.46 6.91
C LEU A 61 7.48 12.39 7.07
N PRO A 62 6.81 13.54 7.22
CA PRO A 62 5.36 13.59 7.10
C PRO A 62 4.93 13.08 5.72
N ASN A 63 3.69 12.59 5.62
CA ASN A 63 3.10 12.20 4.33
C ASN A 63 3.21 13.35 3.34
N ALA A 64 3.45 13.04 2.06
CA ALA A 64 3.53 14.10 1.05
C ALA A 64 2.19 14.85 0.97
N GLY A 65 2.22 16.18 1.04
CA GLY A 65 1.01 17.01 1.02
C GLY A 65 0.25 16.90 -0.31
N ASN A 66 0.97 16.84 -1.44
CA ASN A 66 0.43 16.70 -2.80
C ASN A 66 1.35 15.80 -3.65
N GLY A 67 0.81 15.16 -4.70
CA GLY A 67 1.61 14.42 -5.69
C GLY A 67 1.87 12.94 -5.36
N ARG A 68 2.94 12.37 -5.95
CA ARG A 68 3.34 10.98 -5.69
C ARG A 68 3.81 10.86 -4.23
N GLY A 69 3.28 9.86 -3.51
CA GLY A 69 3.51 9.69 -2.07
C GLY A 69 2.44 10.30 -1.16
N SER A 70 1.53 11.12 -1.72
CA SER A 70 0.40 11.66 -0.98
C SER A 70 -0.78 10.68 -0.97
N PHE A 71 -1.46 10.59 0.15
CA PHE A 71 -2.79 10.01 0.27
C PHE A 71 -3.65 10.87 1.19
N ARG A 72 -4.97 10.87 0.95
CA ARG A 72 -5.89 11.65 1.77
C ARG A 72 -5.94 11.08 3.18
N THR A 73 -5.66 11.93 4.15
CA THR A 73 -5.82 11.67 5.58
C THR A 73 -7.20 12.08 6.10
N PHE A 74 -7.93 12.91 5.34
CA PHE A 74 -9.30 13.34 5.67
C PHE A 74 -10.30 12.85 4.62
N PRO A 75 -11.51 12.44 5.05
CA PRO A 75 -12.57 12.06 4.12
C PRO A 75 -13.05 13.29 3.33
N MET A 76 -13.55 13.08 2.11
CA MET A 76 -14.26 14.15 1.40
C MET A 76 -15.60 14.40 2.11
N ALA A 77 -16.04 15.67 2.17
CA ALA A 77 -17.23 16.09 2.93
C ALA A 77 -18.49 15.22 2.66
N HIS A 78 -18.65 14.72 1.43
CA HIS A 78 -19.81 13.93 1.01
C HIS A 78 -19.57 12.41 0.99
N LYS A 79 -18.38 11.95 1.42
CA LYS A 79 -18.04 10.52 1.45
C LYS A 79 -17.84 10.07 2.89
N ARG A 80 -18.56 9.02 3.27
CA ARG A 80 -18.36 8.34 4.55
C ARG A 80 -17.38 7.21 4.37
N SER A 81 -16.26 7.31 5.09
CA SER A 81 -15.34 6.20 5.29
C SER A 81 -15.73 5.43 6.55
N VAL A 82 -15.40 4.15 6.61
CA VAL A 82 -15.62 3.31 7.80
C VAL A 82 -14.27 2.96 8.39
N GLY A 83 -14.07 3.31 9.66
CA GLY A 83 -12.80 3.15 10.39
C GLY A 83 -11.70 4.08 9.90
N ARG A 84 -11.25 3.89 8.64
CA ARG A 84 -10.10 4.59 8.04
C ARG A 84 -10.46 5.26 6.72
N VAL A 85 -9.88 6.44 6.49
CA VAL A 85 -10.07 7.18 5.23
C VAL A 85 -9.63 6.33 4.03
N GLY A 86 -10.47 6.28 3.01
CA GLY A 86 -10.25 5.48 1.81
C GLY A 86 -10.93 4.12 1.84
N ILE A 87 -11.39 3.65 3.00
CA ILE A 87 -12.23 2.44 3.15
C ILE A 87 -13.70 2.85 3.23
N THR A 88 -14.57 2.18 2.49
CA THR A 88 -16.02 2.43 2.51
C THR A 88 -16.78 1.11 2.63
N ARG A 89 -17.69 1.01 3.59
CA ARG A 89 -18.69 -0.07 3.70
C ARG A 89 -19.96 0.35 2.97
N TYR A 90 -20.43 -0.45 2.02
CA TYR A 90 -21.65 -0.14 1.27
C TYR A 90 -22.37 -1.39 0.78
N LEU A 91 -23.65 -1.20 0.41
CA LEU A 91 -24.48 -2.24 -0.16
C LEU A 91 -24.43 -2.16 -1.69
N LYS A 92 -24.08 -3.26 -2.34
CA LYS A 92 -24.01 -3.40 -3.79
C LYS A 92 -25.19 -4.22 -4.30
N LYS A 93 -26.09 -3.59 -5.05
CA LYS A 93 -27.22 -4.26 -5.71
C LYS A 93 -26.77 -4.85 -7.04
N ASP A 94 -26.88 -6.16 -7.21
CA ASP A 94 -26.62 -6.83 -8.49
C ASP A 94 -27.92 -6.87 -9.32
N ARG A 95 -28.08 -5.90 -10.21
CA ARG A 95 -29.25 -5.78 -11.09
C ARG A 95 -29.27 -6.82 -12.22
N ARG A 96 -28.20 -7.58 -12.43
CA ARG A 96 -28.10 -8.57 -13.52
C ARG A 96 -28.78 -9.89 -13.17
N ARG A 97 -29.01 -10.15 -11.88
CA ARG A 97 -29.64 -11.38 -11.38
C ARG A 97 -31.11 -11.13 -11.02
N LEU A 98 -31.95 -12.13 -11.28
CA LEU A 98 -33.35 -12.13 -10.87
C LEU A 98 -33.46 -11.86 -9.36
N GLY A 99 -34.41 -11.02 -8.95
CA GLY A 99 -34.59 -10.60 -7.55
C GLY A 99 -33.59 -9.54 -7.07
N CYS A 100 -32.67 -9.07 -7.93
CA CYS A 100 -31.71 -8.01 -7.64
C CYS A 100 -31.01 -8.13 -6.26
N PRO A 101 -30.29 -9.23 -5.99
CA PRO A 101 -29.70 -9.47 -4.69
C PRO A 101 -28.76 -8.33 -4.28
N VAL A 102 -28.75 -8.04 -2.98
CA VAL A 102 -27.92 -7.02 -2.37
C VAL A 102 -26.79 -7.69 -1.61
N TYR A 103 -25.57 -7.19 -1.78
CA TYR A 103 -24.35 -7.70 -1.16
C TYR A 103 -23.72 -6.65 -0.27
N LEU A 104 -23.16 -7.08 0.87
CA LEU A 104 -22.30 -6.24 1.68
C LEU A 104 -20.87 -6.22 1.10
N VAL A 105 -20.30 -5.03 0.91
CA VAL A 105 -18.99 -4.84 0.30
C VAL A 105 -18.18 -3.80 1.08
N TYR A 106 -16.90 -4.11 1.31
CA TYR A 106 -15.88 -3.14 1.69
C TYR A 106 -15.08 -2.73 0.45
N GLY A 107 -15.09 -1.46 0.12
CA GLY A 107 -14.31 -0.88 -0.98
C GLY A 107 -13.12 -0.10 -0.44
N VAL A 108 -11.92 -0.39 -0.94
CA VAL A 108 -10.70 0.34 -0.59
C VAL A 108 -10.20 1.10 -1.82
N ASN A 109 -10.21 2.42 -1.72
CA ASN A 109 -9.65 3.29 -2.74
C ASN A 109 -8.12 3.31 -2.62
N TRP A 110 -7.44 3.15 -3.75
CA TRP A 110 -5.98 3.22 -3.83
C TRP A 110 -5.57 3.79 -5.19
N THR A 111 -4.27 4.00 -5.38
CA THR A 111 -3.72 4.48 -6.65
C THR A 111 -2.63 3.52 -7.09
N ASP A 112 -2.69 3.08 -8.34
CA ASP A 112 -1.70 2.17 -8.90
C ASP A 112 -0.36 2.86 -9.19
N SER A 113 0.65 2.08 -9.57
CA SER A 113 1.99 2.57 -9.91
C SER A 113 1.98 3.59 -11.08
N GLN A 114 0.95 3.53 -11.93
CA GLN A 114 0.73 4.45 -13.05
C GLN A 114 -0.02 5.72 -12.63
N GLY A 115 -0.39 5.87 -11.36
CA GLY A 115 -1.10 7.04 -10.87
C GLY A 115 -2.62 6.98 -11.10
N ARG A 116 -3.18 5.85 -11.55
CA ARG A 116 -4.62 5.72 -11.78
C ARG A 116 -5.32 5.35 -10.49
N SER A 117 -6.43 6.03 -10.19
CA SER A 117 -7.27 5.68 -9.05
C SER A 117 -7.96 4.33 -9.30
N ARG A 118 -7.90 3.44 -8.30
CA ARG A 118 -8.45 2.09 -8.32
C ARG A 118 -9.26 1.84 -7.05
N VAL A 119 -10.15 0.86 -7.12
CA VAL A 119 -10.91 0.38 -5.96
C VAL A 119 -10.77 -1.13 -5.87
N LYS A 120 -10.25 -1.64 -4.75
CA LYS A 120 -10.33 -3.07 -4.42
C LYS A 120 -11.63 -3.32 -3.66
N GLN A 121 -12.36 -4.37 -4.02
CA GLN A 121 -13.62 -4.74 -3.37
C GLN A 121 -13.46 -6.06 -2.62
N PHE A 122 -13.86 -6.06 -1.36
CA PHE A 122 -13.97 -7.23 -0.50
C PHE A 122 -15.47 -7.47 -0.26
N GLN A 123 -16.07 -8.32 -1.10
CA GLN A 123 -17.49 -8.67 -0.99
C GLN A 123 -17.67 -9.79 0.03
N VAL A 124 -18.34 -9.48 1.13
CA VAL A 124 -18.61 -10.40 2.25
C VAL A 124 -19.52 -11.53 1.75
N GLY A 125 -20.77 -11.17 1.44
CA GLY A 125 -21.81 -12.11 1.06
C GLY A 125 -23.11 -11.40 0.75
N ARG A 126 -24.15 -12.18 0.42
CA ARG A 126 -25.50 -11.66 0.20
C ARG A 126 -26.09 -11.21 1.54
N MET A 127 -26.82 -10.11 1.55
CA MET A 127 -27.51 -9.64 2.75
C MET A 127 -28.38 -10.74 3.35
N GLY A 128 -28.19 -10.99 4.65
CA GLY A 128 -28.90 -12.02 5.40
C GLY A 128 -28.32 -13.44 5.29
N THR A 129 -27.21 -13.65 4.57
CA THR A 129 -26.63 -15.00 4.38
C THR A 129 -25.19 -15.15 4.87
N PHE A 130 -24.56 -14.08 5.35
CA PHE A 130 -23.18 -14.13 5.84
C PHE A 130 -23.17 -14.07 7.37
N GLU A 131 -22.14 -14.64 7.96
CA GLU A 131 -21.91 -14.60 9.39
C GLU A 131 -21.06 -13.40 9.81
N TRP A 132 -21.13 -13.04 11.10
CA TRP A 132 -20.41 -11.89 11.64
C TRP A 132 -18.90 -11.98 11.43
N HIS A 133 -18.32 -13.19 11.53
CA HIS A 133 -16.87 -13.40 11.39
C HIS A 133 -16.40 -13.14 9.95
N GLN A 134 -17.27 -13.36 8.96
CA GLN A 134 -16.98 -13.08 7.55
C GLN A 134 -16.97 -11.57 7.28
N GLU A 135 -17.86 -10.82 7.93
CA GLU A 135 -17.84 -9.37 7.88
C GLU A 135 -16.60 -8.80 8.57
N LEU A 136 -16.25 -9.31 9.76
CA LEU A 136 -15.04 -8.91 10.48
C LEU A 136 -13.80 -9.16 9.62
N HIS A 137 -13.65 -10.37 9.09
CA HIS A 137 -12.53 -10.75 8.24
C HIS A 137 -12.39 -9.79 7.04
N ALA A 138 -13.49 -9.50 6.33
CA ALA A 138 -13.46 -8.53 5.22
C ALA A 138 -13.05 -7.11 5.66
N SER A 139 -13.48 -6.68 6.85
CA SER A 139 -13.11 -5.36 7.39
C SER A 139 -11.62 -5.28 7.73
N LEU A 140 -11.06 -6.32 8.36
CA LEU A 140 -9.65 -6.41 8.72
C LEU A 140 -8.78 -6.52 7.46
N THR A 141 -9.19 -7.31 6.47
CA THR A 141 -8.50 -7.36 5.17
C THR A 141 -8.49 -6.00 4.48
N ALA A 142 -9.61 -5.27 4.50
CA ALA A 142 -9.68 -3.94 3.92
C ALA A 142 -8.73 -2.95 4.62
N GLU A 143 -8.59 -3.06 5.93
CA GLU A 143 -7.67 -2.27 6.73
C GLU A 143 -6.21 -2.62 6.46
N ALA A 144 -5.85 -3.90 6.38
CA ALA A 144 -4.50 -4.34 6.03
C ALA A 144 -4.10 -3.87 4.63
N PHE A 145 -4.99 -4.04 3.64
CA PHE A 145 -4.76 -3.54 2.28
C PHE A 145 -4.48 -2.04 2.28
N ARG A 146 -5.27 -1.28 3.04
CA ARG A 146 -5.12 0.17 3.11
C ARG A 146 -3.80 0.56 3.80
N THR A 147 -3.46 -0.12 4.89
CA THR A 147 -2.23 0.11 5.67
C THR A 147 -1.01 -0.15 4.82
N GLU A 148 -0.96 -1.29 4.13
CA GLU A 148 0.16 -1.67 3.29
C GLU A 148 0.31 -0.71 2.11
N TRP A 149 -0.79 -0.36 1.44
CA TRP A 149 -0.75 0.63 0.35
C TRP A 149 -0.25 1.99 0.83
N GLU A 150 -0.72 2.48 1.98
CA GLU A 150 -0.26 3.76 2.55
C GLU A 150 1.23 3.72 2.92
N PHE A 151 1.70 2.61 3.49
CA PHE A 151 3.12 2.40 3.79
C PHE A 151 3.97 2.39 2.52
N CYS A 152 3.62 1.60 1.51
CA CYS A 152 4.33 1.59 0.24
C CYS A 152 4.32 2.97 -0.41
N ARG A 153 3.20 3.70 -0.30
CA ARG A 153 3.06 5.04 -0.86
C ARG A 153 3.96 6.05 -0.16
N SER A 154 4.03 6.05 1.17
CA SER A 154 4.83 7.00 1.95
C SER A 154 6.34 6.77 1.79
N THR A 155 6.74 5.49 1.69
CA THR A 155 8.13 5.01 1.51
C THR A 155 8.58 4.91 0.06
N GLY A 156 7.69 5.11 -0.91
CA GLY A 156 8.00 5.00 -2.33
C GLY A 156 8.28 3.58 -2.81
N GLN A 157 7.91 2.56 -2.03
CA GLN A 157 7.92 1.16 -2.46
C GLN A 157 6.76 0.87 -3.43
N VAL A 158 6.89 -0.22 -4.20
CA VAL A 158 5.81 -0.71 -5.06
C VAL A 158 4.82 -1.49 -4.20
N PHE A 159 3.55 -1.13 -4.29
CA PHE A 159 2.47 -1.88 -3.65
C PHE A 159 2.02 -3.02 -4.56
N GLU A 160 2.00 -4.25 -4.04
CA GLU A 160 1.60 -5.46 -4.77
C GLU A 160 0.22 -5.96 -4.30
N PRO A 161 -0.88 -5.70 -5.04
CA PRO A 161 -2.24 -6.02 -4.60
C PRO A 161 -2.61 -7.50 -4.79
N ASP A 162 -1.76 -8.29 -5.43
CA ASP A 162 -2.08 -9.63 -5.92
C ASP A 162 -2.43 -10.64 -4.83
N PRO A 163 -1.73 -10.69 -3.67
CA PRO A 163 -2.09 -11.58 -2.57
C PRO A 163 -3.56 -11.43 -2.13
N TYR A 164 -4.09 -10.19 -2.16
CA TYR A 164 -5.47 -9.88 -1.80
C TYR A 164 -6.53 -10.38 -2.79
N HIS A 165 -6.15 -11.09 -3.86
CA HIS A 165 -7.13 -11.84 -4.65
C HIS A 165 -7.64 -13.08 -3.91
N ARG A 166 -6.78 -13.70 -3.09
CA ARG A 166 -7.11 -14.90 -2.30
C ARG A 166 -7.54 -14.57 -0.87
N TRP A 167 -7.98 -13.34 -0.63
CA TRP A 167 -8.30 -12.86 0.72
C TRP A 167 -9.32 -13.74 1.47
N LYS A 168 -10.27 -14.38 0.76
CA LYS A 168 -11.25 -15.27 1.40
C LYS A 168 -10.66 -16.57 1.93
N GLU A 169 -9.48 -16.95 1.43
CA GLU A 169 -8.80 -18.21 1.75
C GLU A 169 -7.64 -17.99 2.72
N VAL A 170 -7.15 -16.76 2.83
CA VAL A 170 -5.92 -16.42 3.54
C VAL A 170 -6.12 -15.17 4.36
N GLU A 171 -5.72 -15.21 5.63
CA GLU A 171 -5.64 -14.01 6.47
C GLU A 171 -4.44 -13.17 6.06
N LEU A 172 -4.72 -11.97 5.52
CA LEU A 172 -3.71 -11.03 5.01
C LEU A 172 -3.53 -9.80 5.91
N TYR A 173 -4.01 -9.88 7.15
CA TYR A 173 -3.87 -8.84 8.16
C TYR A 173 -3.01 -9.36 9.32
N PRO A 174 -2.02 -8.61 9.83
CA PRO A 174 -1.42 -8.90 11.11
C PRO A 174 -2.23 -8.29 12.27
N PHE A 175 -2.04 -8.83 13.47
CA PHE A 175 -2.59 -8.47 14.80
C PHE A 175 -3.90 -9.14 15.26
N LEU A 176 -3.87 -10.46 15.46
CA LEU A 176 -4.25 -10.98 16.78
C LEU A 176 -2.94 -11.40 17.45
N PRO A 177 -2.65 -11.03 18.72
CA PRO A 177 -1.73 -11.85 19.50
C PRO A 177 -2.28 -13.27 19.41
N ALA A 178 -1.40 -14.28 19.32
CA ALA A 178 -1.83 -15.65 19.52
C ALA A 178 -2.70 -15.63 20.78
N THR A 179 -4.00 -15.91 20.65
CA THR A 179 -4.76 -16.33 21.80
C THR A 179 -4.01 -17.55 22.29
N ASP A 180 -3.29 -17.41 23.40
CA ASP A 180 -2.93 -18.54 24.25
C ASP A 180 -4.23 -19.31 24.43
N GLN A 181 -4.41 -20.35 23.61
CA GLN A 181 -5.37 -21.37 23.90
C GLN A 181 -4.74 -22.13 25.05
N GLY A 182 -5.05 -21.65 26.26
CA GLY A 182 -4.90 -22.45 27.46
C GLY A 182 -5.69 -23.74 27.26
N ASN A 183 -4.96 -24.83 27.10
CA ASN A 183 -5.19 -26.10 27.78
C ASN A 183 -3.98 -27.02 27.60
#